data_AF-A0A150QP36-F1
#
_entry.id   AF-A0A150QP36-F1
#
_cell.length_a   1.000
_cell.length_b   1.000
_cell.length_c   1.000
_cell.angle_alpha   90.00
_cell.angle_beta   90.00
_cell.angle_gamma   90.00
#
_symmetry.space_group_name_H-M   'P 1'
#
loop_
_entity.id
_entity.type
_entity.pdbx_description
1 polymer ?
#
loop_
_entity_poly.entity_id
_entity_poly.type
_entity_poly.pdbx_seq_one_letter_code
_entity_poly.pdbx_strand_id
1 'polypeptide(L)' 'MHKKILLEKVTAAKKEITDAESNLEQALGAIQVAPRADKMAVSEVVQEAFTKLRAARTNLTELEGLVLADDE' A
#
# COMPACT_ATOMS: atom_id res chain seq x y z
N MET A 1 7.11 -7.88 25.63
CA MET A 1 7.35 -6.47 25.20
C MET A 1 7.59 -6.37 23.68
N HIS A 2 8.34 -7.27 23.05
CA HIS A 2 8.62 -7.25 21.60
C HIS A 2 7.39 -7.38 20.70
N LYS A 3 6.42 -8.25 21.03
CA LYS A 3 5.20 -8.43 20.23
C LYS A 3 4.33 -7.17 20.12
N LYS A 4 4.14 -6.45 21.23
CA LYS A 4 3.37 -5.20 21.24
C LYS A 4 3.99 -4.15 20.32
N ILE A 5 5.31 -4.00 20.38
CA ILE A 5 6.07 -3.10 19.50
C ILE A 5 5.97 -3.54 18.04
N LEU A 6 5.98 -4.86 17.78
CA LEU A 6 5.83 -5.40 16.43
C LEU A 6 4.44 -5.10 15.85
N LEU A 7 3.37 -5.31 16.63
CA LEU A 7 1.99 -5.00 16.24
C LEU A 7 1.76 -3.49 16.02
N GLU A 8 2.36 -2.64 16.86
CA GLU A 8 2.34 -1.18 16.67
C GLU A 8 3.02 -0.78 15.35
N LYS A 9 4.16 -1.40 15.02
CA LYS A 9 4.85 -1.19 13.74
C LYS A 9 4.06 -1.70 12.54
N VAL A 10 3.41 -2.87 12.67
CA VAL A 10 2.54 -3.44 11.64
C VAL A 10 1.35 -2.52 11.37
N THR A 11 0.73 -2.00 12.42
CA THR A 11 -0.40 -1.07 12.32
C THR A 11 0.03 0.25 11.67
N ALA A 12 1.18 0.79 12.07
CA ALA A 12 1.75 1.99 11.45
C ALA A 12 2.03 1.78 9.95
N ALA A 13 2.66 0.66 9.59
CA ALA A 13 2.95 0.34 8.20
C ALA A 13 1.68 0.13 7.35
N LYS A 14 0.63 -0.48 7.91
CA LYS A 14 -0.68 -0.59 7.24
C LYS A 14 -1.30 0.78 6.96
N LYS A 15 -1.16 1.72 7.89
CA LYS A 15 -1.64 3.09 7.71
C LYS A 15 -0.87 3.82 6.60
N GLU A 16 0.46 3.76 6.64
CA GLU A 16 1.31 4.37 5.60
C GLU A 16 1.02 3.82 4.21
N ILE A 17 0.76 2.51 4.10
CA ILE A 17 0.35 1.87 2.84
C ILE A 17 -1.01 2.37 2.38
N THR A 18 -1.98 2.49 3.28
CA THR A 18 -3.33 3.00 2.94
C THR A 18 -3.26 4.44 2.45
N ASP A 19 -2.46 5.29 3.10
CA ASP A 19 -2.25 6.68 2.70
C ASP A 19 -1.58 6.75 1.31
N ALA A 20 -0.61 5.87 1.04
CA ALA A 20 0.04 5.76 -0.26
C ALA A 20 -0.90 5.25 -1.38
N GLU A 21 -1.78 4.29 -1.07
CA GLU A 21 -2.83 3.82 -2.00
C GLU A 21 -3.78 4.98 -2.38
N SER A 22 -4.24 5.78 -1.40
CA SER A 22 -5.09 6.94 -1.66
C SER A 22 -4.41 8.05 -2.46
N ASN A 23 -3.13 8.35 -2.17
CA ASN A 23 -2.37 9.34 -2.93
C ASN A 23 -2.18 8.92 -4.39
N LEU A 24 -1.97 7.63 -4.64
CA LEU A 24 -1.87 7.09 -6.01
C LEU A 24 -3.21 7.11 -6.74
N GLU A 25 -4.32 6.84 -6.05
CA GLU A 25 -5.66 6.95 -6.64
C GLU A 25 -5.96 8.38 -7.10
N GLN A 26 -5.59 9.38 -6.28
CA GLN A 26 -5.70 10.79 -6.66
C GLN A 26 -4.82 11.13 -7.87
N ALA A 27 -3.59 10.62 -7.90
CA ALA A 27 -2.70 10.81 -9.03
C ALA A 27 -3.28 10.20 -10.32
N LEU A 28 -3.87 9.00 -10.25
CA LEU A 28 -4.58 8.35 -11.36
C LEU A 28 -5.78 9.17 -11.85
N GLY A 29 -6.57 9.72 -10.93
CA GLY A 29 -7.68 10.62 -11.27
C GLY A 29 -7.20 11.87 -12.01
N ALA A 30 -6.09 12.47 -11.57
CA ALA A 30 -5.45 13.60 -12.24
C ALA A 30 -4.88 13.22 -13.62
N ILE A 31 -4.32 12.02 -13.77
CA ILE A 31 -3.83 11.50 -15.05
C ILE A 31 -5.00 11.26 -16.01
N GLN A 32 -6.13 10.76 -15.54
CA GLN A 32 -7.33 10.55 -16.37
C GLN A 32 -7.87 11.84 -17.00
N VAL A 33 -7.61 13.01 -16.41
CA VAL A 33 -8.00 14.32 -16.98
C VAL A 33 -6.88 14.99 -17.79
N ALA A 34 -5.65 14.46 -17.77
CA ALA A 34 -4.51 15.02 -18.49
C ALA A 34 -4.57 14.84 -20.04
N PRO A 35 -3.78 15.59 -20.84
CA PRO A 35 -3.68 15.39 -22.29
C PRO A 35 -3.19 13.98 -22.67
N ARG A 36 -3.58 13.49 -23.84
CA ARG A 36 -3.41 12.08 -24.27
C ARG A 36 -1.95 11.59 -24.32
N ALA A 37 -1.00 12.49 -24.59
CA ALA A 37 0.43 12.18 -24.65
C ALA A 37 1.03 11.92 -23.25
N ASP A 38 0.64 12.71 -22.25
CA ASP A 38 1.11 12.58 -20.87
C ASP A 38 0.46 11.39 -20.14
N LYS A 39 -0.74 10.98 -20.57
CA LYS A 39 -1.50 9.85 -20.02
C LYS A 39 -0.80 8.50 -20.12
N MET A 40 -0.19 8.20 -21.26
CA MET A 40 0.33 6.85 -21.54
C MET A 40 1.56 6.50 -20.70
N ALA A 41 2.50 7.43 -20.58
CA ALA A 41 3.74 7.19 -19.83
C ALA A 41 3.50 7.12 -18.31
N VAL A 42 2.56 7.92 -17.78
CA VAL A 42 2.32 7.99 -16.34
C VAL A 42 1.41 6.85 -15.86
N SER A 43 0.54 6.31 -16.73
CA SER A 43 -0.38 5.22 -16.36
C SER A 43 0.32 3.92 -15.97
N GLU A 44 1.36 3.49 -16.70
CA GLU A 44 2.05 2.22 -16.41
C GLU A 44 2.81 2.27 -15.08
N VAL A 45 3.57 3.34 -14.85
CA VAL A 45 4.37 3.52 -13.63
C VAL A 45 3.47 3.58 -12.39
N VAL A 46 2.32 4.25 -12.49
CA VAL A 46 1.36 4.37 -11.39
C VAL A 46 0.63 3.04 -11.13
N GLN A 47 0.31 2.30 -12.18
CA GLN A 47 -0.32 0.98 -12.05
C GLN A 47 0.64 -0.06 -11.43
N GLU A 48 1.92 0.00 -11.80
CA GLU A 48 2.95 -0.83 -11.19
C GLU A 48 3.15 -0.48 -9.70
N ALA A 49 3.15 0.81 -9.36
CA ALA A 49 3.22 1.27 -7.97
C ALA A 49 2.03 0.76 -7.14
N PHE A 50 0.81 0.79 -7.70
CA PHE A 50 -0.38 0.27 -7.03
C PHE A 50 -0.29 -1.24 -6.77
N THR A 51 0.20 -1.98 -7.75
CA THR A 51 0.39 -3.44 -7.64
C THR A 51 1.37 -3.78 -6.50
N LYS A 52 2.47 -3.04 -6.40
CA LYS A 52 3.47 -3.22 -5.33
C LYS A 52 2.92 -2.84 -3.96
N LEU A 53 2.14 -1.77 -3.85
CA LEU A 53 1.52 -1.34 -2.59
C LEU A 53 0.50 -2.36 -2.08
N ARG A 54 -0.35 -2.87 -2.96
CA ARG A 54 -1.33 -3.89 -2.61
C ARG A 54 -0.66 -5.18 -2.11
N ALA A 55 0.42 -5.59 -2.75
CA ALA A 55 1.22 -6.74 -2.30
C ALA A 55 1.83 -6.50 -0.92
N ALA A 56 2.39 -5.31 -0.67
CA ALA A 56 2.93 -4.93 0.64
C ALA A 56 1.85 -4.97 1.74
N ARG A 57 0.62 -4.52 1.44
CA ARG A 57 -0.53 -4.56 2.37
C ARG A 57 -0.93 -5.99 2.74
N THR A 58 -0.99 -6.88 1.75
CA THR A 58 -1.31 -8.30 1.95
C THR A 58 -0.25 -8.96 2.83
N ASN A 59 1.03 -8.79 2.50
CA ASN A 59 2.14 -9.36 3.27
C ASN A 59 2.13 -8.88 4.73
N LEU A 60 1.84 -7.60 4.97
CA LEU A 60 1.71 -7.05 6.32
C LEU A 60 0.51 -7.62 7.09
N THR A 61 -0.58 -7.93 6.40
CA THR A 61 -1.75 -8.55 7.00
C THR A 61 -1.50 -10.01 7.37
N GLU A 62 -0.79 -10.75 6.51
CA GLU A 62 -0.35 -12.11 6.80
C GLU A 62 0.62 -12.15 7.98
N LEU A 63 1.61 -11.25 8.00
CA LEU A 63 2.53 -11.11 9.13
C LEU A 63 1.81 -10.80 10.44
N GLU A 64 0.80 -9.93 10.42
CA GLU A 64 -0.02 -9.68 11.61
C GLU A 64 -0.74 -10.95 12.07
N GLY A 65 -1.34 -11.70 11.14
CA GLY A 65 -2.05 -12.94 11.43
C GLY A 65 -1.15 -14.01 12.03
N LEU A 66 0.06 -14.18 11.49
CA LEU A 66 1.06 -15.12 12.03
C LEU A 66 1.51 -14.72 13.43
N VAL A 67 1.78 -13.44 13.65
CA VAL A 67 2.16 -12.91 14.97
C VAL A 67 1.04 -13.08 15.99
N LEU A 68 -0.22 -13.01 15.58
CA LEU A 68 -1.36 -13.27 16.46
C LEU A 68 -1.55 -14.76 16.76
N ALA A 69 -1.33 -15.64 15.79
CA ALA A 69 -1.48 -17.09 15.92
C ALA A 69 -0.38 -17.76 16.77
N ASP A 70 0.85 -17.22 16.79
CA ASP A 70 1.98 -17.76 17.58
C ASP A 70 1.84 -17.55 19.12
N ASP A 71 0.75 -16.92 19.60
CA ASP A 71 0.47 -16.71 21.03
C ASP A 71 -0.67 -17.59 21.59
N GLU A 72 -1.31 -18.44 20.76
CA GLU A 72 -2.22 -19.51 21.24
C GLU A 72 -1.44 -20.80 21.54
#